data_AF-A0A2V7KGG5-F1
#
_entry.id   AF-A0A2V7KGG5-F1
#
_cell.length_a   1.000
_cell.length_b   1.000
_cell.length_c   1.000
_cell.angle_alpha   90.00
_cell.angle_beta   90.00
_cell.angle_gamma   90.00
#
_symmetry.space_group_name_H-M   'P 1'
#
loop_
_entity.id
_entity.type
_entity.pdbx_description
1 polymer ?
#
loop_
_entity_poly.entity_id
_entity_poly.type
_entity_poly.pdbx_seq_one_letter_code
_entity_poly.pdbx_strand_id
1 'polypeptide(L)'
;MRKLFGGMALAALALSLTTVAQAQRRTTTSAAMGGAKHEFGVDLGAAYVSSNLTGVSGGIVIVTPLDLRIGFVPRSGKIMWEPRLNFNFSSVGGSTTYLLTPQMNLLYANSVGGHRRGMYFTGGAGLVLGDNGTTSGTAVKLEGGVGWRKPYEGAAWRYEVGFQWVSSSTALGLAADYIAIGGRVGISLWH
;
A
#
# COMPACT_ATOMS: atom_id res chain seq x y z
N MET A 1 -26.14 -11.41 9.83
CA MET A 1 -25.26 -11.14 8.67
C MET A 1 -23.80 -10.81 9.02
N ARG A 2 -23.45 -10.35 10.24
CA ARG A 2 -22.06 -10.05 10.67
C ARG A 2 -21.01 -11.18 10.51
N LYS A 3 -21.42 -12.45 10.59
CA LYS A 3 -20.50 -13.61 10.49
C LYS A 3 -20.17 -14.02 9.05
N LEU A 4 -20.96 -13.57 8.06
CA LEU A 4 -20.79 -13.94 6.65
C LEU A 4 -19.70 -13.10 5.97
N PHE A 5 -19.59 -11.83 6.32
CA PHE A 5 -18.61 -10.92 5.70
C PHE A 5 -17.17 -11.17 6.17
N GLY A 6 -16.96 -11.44 7.46
CA GLY A 6 -15.65 -11.84 7.98
C GLY A 6 -15.16 -13.15 7.35
N GLY A 7 -16.08 -14.12 7.18
CA GLY A 7 -15.79 -15.38 6.49
C GLY A 7 -15.47 -15.19 5.01
N MET A 8 -16.17 -14.28 4.31
CA MET A 8 -15.88 -13.96 2.92
C MET A 8 -14.54 -13.24 2.72
N ALA A 9 -14.16 -12.32 3.61
CA ALA A 9 -12.85 -11.66 3.53
C ALA A 9 -11.71 -12.65 3.76
N LEU A 10 -11.87 -13.55 4.75
CA LEU A 10 -10.90 -14.60 5.06
C LEU A 10 -10.83 -15.66 3.95
N ALA A 11 -11.97 -15.99 3.33
CA ALA A 11 -12.04 -16.87 2.17
C ALA A 11 -11.43 -16.22 0.92
N ALA A 12 -11.65 -14.92 0.67
CA ALA A 12 -11.02 -14.19 -0.41
C ALA A 12 -9.49 -14.12 -0.22
N LEU A 13 -9.02 -13.88 1.00
CA LEU A 13 -7.59 -13.95 1.34
C LEU A 13 -7.05 -15.36 1.11
N ALA A 14 -7.70 -16.40 1.63
CA ALA A 14 -7.28 -17.79 1.47
C ALA A 14 -7.25 -18.22 -0.01
N LEU A 15 -8.27 -17.84 -0.80
CA LEU A 15 -8.35 -18.14 -2.23
C LEU A 15 -7.29 -17.36 -3.02
N SER A 16 -7.00 -16.11 -2.66
CA SER A 16 -5.92 -15.32 -3.26
C SER A 16 -4.53 -15.89 -2.96
N LEU A 17 -4.32 -16.47 -1.78
CA LEU A 17 -3.06 -17.14 -1.43
C LEU A 17 -2.85 -18.41 -2.25
N THR A 18 -3.92 -19.18 -2.52
CA THR A 18 -3.83 -20.41 -3.33
C THR A 18 -3.55 -20.13 -4.82
N THR A 19 -4.07 -19.05 -5.38
CA THR A 19 -3.77 -18.66 -6.77
C THR A 19 -2.35 -18.11 -6.92
N VAL A 20 -1.84 -17.39 -5.91
CA VAL A 20 -0.43 -16.96 -5.86
C VAL A 20 0.51 -18.16 -5.71
N ALA A 21 0.17 -19.15 -4.87
CA ALA A 21 0.97 -20.37 -4.70
C ALA A 21 1.01 -21.24 -5.97
N GLN A 22 -0.07 -21.28 -6.76
CA GLN A 22 -0.08 -21.98 -8.05
C GLN A 22 0.69 -21.22 -9.15
N ALA A 23 0.74 -19.88 -9.10
CA ALA A 23 1.61 -19.10 -9.98
C ALA A 23 3.09 -19.41 -9.72
N GLN A 24 3.49 -19.60 -8.45
CA GLN A 24 4.86 -20.01 -8.08
C GLN A 24 5.24 -21.42 -8.57
N ARG A 25 4.28 -22.36 -8.73
CA ARG A 25 4.58 -23.71 -9.25
C ARG A 25 4.76 -23.76 -10.77
N ARG A 26 4.26 -22.79 -11.54
CA ARG A 26 4.48 -22.76 -13.00
C ARG A 26 5.84 -22.17 -13.40
N THR A 27 6.45 -21.37 -12.53
CA THR A 27 7.76 -20.75 -12.80
C THR A 27 8.93 -21.71 -12.55
N THR A 28 8.76 -22.76 -11.75
CA THR A 28 9.80 -23.81 -11.59
C THR A 28 9.99 -24.69 -12.83
N THR A 29 9.01 -24.74 -13.74
CA THR A 29 9.09 -25.53 -14.99
C THR A 29 9.29 -24.68 -16.25
N SER A 30 9.43 -23.36 -16.13
CA SER A 30 9.61 -22.44 -17.27
C SER A 30 10.70 -21.41 -17.01
N ALA A 31 11.89 -21.89 -16.63
CA ALA A 31 13.12 -21.12 -16.71
C ALA A 31 13.49 -20.88 -18.18
N ALA A 32 12.87 -19.87 -18.80
CA ALA A 32 13.23 -19.39 -20.13
C ALA A 32 13.16 -17.85 -20.18
N MET A 33 14.32 -17.20 -20.00
CA MET A 33 14.74 -15.96 -20.69
C MET A 33 13.92 -14.65 -20.53
N GLY A 34 12.96 -14.55 -19.60
CA GLY A 34 12.24 -13.30 -19.34
C GLY A 34 12.30 -12.91 -17.87
N GLY A 35 13.09 -11.88 -17.51
CA GLY A 35 13.12 -11.38 -16.13
C GLY A 35 11.72 -10.98 -15.61
N ALA A 36 11.53 -11.01 -14.28
CA ALA A 36 10.28 -10.65 -13.61
C ALA A 36 9.64 -9.37 -14.19
N LYS A 37 8.37 -9.48 -14.56
CA LYS A 37 7.53 -8.44 -15.17
C LYS A 37 6.68 -7.72 -14.14
N HIS A 38 6.39 -8.38 -13.02
CA HIS A 38 5.54 -7.89 -11.95
C HIS A 38 6.21 -8.04 -10.59
N GLU A 39 5.95 -7.08 -9.72
CA GLU A 39 6.23 -7.15 -8.28
C GLU A 39 4.89 -7.24 -7.56
N PHE A 40 4.75 -8.16 -6.62
CA PHE A 40 3.67 -8.13 -5.65
C PHE A 40 4.26 -7.87 -4.27
N GLY A 41 3.63 -7.03 -3.46
CA GLY A 41 4.13 -6.77 -2.13
C GLY A 41 3.08 -6.38 -1.13
N VAL A 42 3.47 -6.53 0.14
CA VAL A 42 2.67 -6.14 1.31
C VAL A 42 3.55 -5.28 2.20
N ASP A 43 3.01 -4.13 2.64
CA ASP A 43 3.67 -3.21 3.55
C ASP A 43 2.92 -3.10 4.90
N LEU A 44 3.69 -2.86 5.95
CA LEU A 44 3.25 -2.36 7.24
C LEU A 44 3.82 -0.95 7.42
N GLY A 45 2.93 0.02 7.69
CA GLY A 45 3.29 1.43 7.84
C GLY A 45 3.19 1.92 9.28
N ALA A 46 4.00 2.93 9.61
CA ALA A 46 3.81 3.74 10.80
C ALA A 46 4.11 5.20 10.43
N ALA A 47 3.25 6.12 10.88
CA ALA A 47 3.39 7.53 10.57
C ALA A 47 2.98 8.40 11.76
N TYR A 48 3.69 9.51 11.94
CA TYR A 48 3.20 10.63 12.73
C TYR A 48 2.27 11.48 11.86
N VAL A 49 1.06 11.71 12.35
CA VAL A 49 0.01 12.46 11.67
C VAL A 49 -0.21 13.79 12.39
N SER A 50 -0.13 14.89 11.65
CA SER A 50 -0.51 16.22 12.08
C SER A 50 -1.79 16.64 11.35
N SER A 51 -2.88 16.80 12.10
CA SER A 51 -4.17 17.22 11.56
C SER A 51 -4.26 18.76 11.51
N ASN A 52 -4.96 19.29 10.51
CA ASN A 52 -5.34 20.71 10.49
C ASN A 52 -6.74 20.96 11.11
N LEU A 53 -7.42 19.92 11.61
CA LEU A 53 -8.70 20.09 12.29
C LEU A 53 -8.50 20.84 13.60
N THR A 54 -9.26 21.93 13.77
CA THR A 54 -9.23 22.78 14.97
C THR A 54 -9.48 21.96 16.23
N GLY A 55 -8.61 22.09 17.24
CA GLY A 55 -8.72 21.40 18.52
C GLY A 55 -8.22 19.95 18.54
N VAL A 56 -7.65 19.46 17.43
CA VAL A 56 -7.06 18.12 17.34
C VAL A 56 -5.53 18.22 17.38
N SER A 57 -4.90 17.51 18.33
CA SER A 57 -3.44 17.40 18.40
C SER A 57 -2.92 16.29 17.48
N GLY A 58 -1.70 16.44 16.97
CA GLY A 58 -1.02 15.39 16.20
C GLY A 58 -0.67 14.16 17.06
N GLY A 59 -0.41 13.03 16.40
CA GLY A 59 -0.11 11.77 17.08
C GLY A 59 0.53 10.71 16.18
N ILE A 60 0.96 9.61 16.78
CA ILE A 60 1.53 8.46 16.05
C ILE A 60 0.39 7.49 15.71
N VAL A 61 0.29 7.12 14.45
CA VAL A 61 -0.64 6.12 13.93
C VAL A 61 0.16 4.96 13.34
N ILE A 62 -0.18 3.74 13.75
CA ILE A 62 0.27 2.52 13.07
C ILE A 62 -0.71 2.29 11.93
N VAL A 63 -0.21 2.39 10.70
CA VAL A 63 -1.02 2.35 9.48
C VAL A 63 -0.99 0.94 8.91
N THR A 64 -2.15 0.29 9.02
CA THR A 64 -2.60 -0.92 8.33
C THR A 64 -1.78 -2.18 8.50
N PRO A 65 -2.40 -3.32 8.83
CA PRO A 65 -1.78 -4.62 8.58
C PRO A 65 -1.78 -5.02 7.08
N LEU A 66 -2.47 -4.29 6.19
CA LEU A 66 -2.65 -4.68 4.79
C LEU A 66 -2.61 -3.49 3.80
N ASP A 67 -1.41 -3.12 3.36
CA ASP A 67 -1.16 -2.24 2.22
C ASP A 67 -0.60 -3.09 1.07
N LEU A 68 -1.44 -3.37 0.07
CA LEU A 68 -1.11 -4.21 -1.07
C LEU A 68 -0.53 -3.38 -2.20
N ARG A 69 0.54 -3.86 -2.83
CA ARG A 69 1.13 -3.22 -4.02
C ARG A 69 1.33 -4.20 -5.16
N ILE A 70 1.19 -3.68 -6.37
CA ILE A 70 1.55 -4.38 -7.61
C ILE A 70 2.47 -3.46 -8.40
N GLY A 71 3.72 -3.83 -8.61
CA GLY A 71 4.68 -3.07 -9.42
C GLY A 71 4.77 -3.61 -10.84
N PHE A 72 4.71 -2.75 -11.85
CA PHE A 72 4.98 -3.10 -13.24
C PHE A 72 6.46 -2.88 -13.55
N VAL A 73 7.21 -3.97 -13.62
CA VAL A 73 8.66 -3.94 -13.77
C VAL A 73 9.01 -3.55 -15.21
N PRO A 74 9.75 -2.45 -15.42
CA PRO A 74 10.16 -2.07 -16.75
C PRO A 74 11.15 -3.10 -17.31
N ARG A 75 11.01 -3.46 -18.59
CA ARG A 75 12.02 -4.27 -19.28
C ARG A 75 13.38 -3.56 -19.36
N SER A 76 13.33 -2.24 -19.52
CA SER A 76 14.48 -1.34 -19.51
C SER A 76 14.08 0.02 -18.94
N GLY A 77 15.01 0.71 -18.30
CA GLY A 77 14.78 2.04 -17.73
C GLY A 77 14.71 2.04 -16.20
N LYS A 78 14.31 3.21 -15.68
CA LYS A 78 14.33 3.57 -14.26
C LYS A 78 12.96 3.85 -13.68
N ILE A 79 11.89 3.74 -14.48
CA ILE A 79 10.53 4.10 -14.07
C ILE A 79 9.70 2.82 -13.92
N MET A 80 9.07 2.67 -12.77
CA MET A 80 8.13 1.60 -12.46
C MET A 80 6.82 2.21 -11.96
N TRP A 81 5.70 1.72 -12.48
CA TRP A 81 4.38 2.08 -11.98
C TRP A 81 3.94 1.07 -10.92
N GLU A 82 3.30 1.56 -9.87
CA GLU A 82 2.92 0.77 -8.71
C GLU A 82 1.54 1.17 -8.21
N PRO A 83 0.47 0.53 -8.72
CA PRO A 83 -0.82 0.57 -8.04
C PRO A 83 -0.70 0.02 -6.62
N ARG A 84 -1.34 0.71 -5.68
CA ARG A 84 -1.44 0.27 -4.29
C ARG A 84 -2.86 0.39 -3.79
N LEU A 85 -3.22 -0.49 -2.87
CA LEU A 85 -4.53 -0.53 -2.23
C LEU A 85 -4.35 -0.73 -0.74
N ASN A 86 -4.80 0.27 0.00
CA ASN A 86 -4.83 0.22 1.45
C ASN A 86 -6.27 0.08 1.93
N PHE A 87 -6.52 -0.79 2.90
CA PHE A 87 -7.84 -0.99 3.48
C PHE A 87 -7.79 -1.00 5.00
N ASN A 88 -8.60 -0.15 5.62
CA ASN A 88 -8.88 -0.13 7.05
C ASN A 88 -10.35 -0.44 7.28
N PHE A 89 -10.61 -1.31 8.27
CA PHE A 89 -11.96 -1.68 8.67
C PHE A 89 -12.04 -1.78 10.18
N SER A 90 -13.08 -1.20 10.75
CA SER A 90 -13.38 -1.32 12.17
C SER A 90 -14.88 -1.55 12.35
N SER A 91 -15.25 -2.57 13.14
CA SER A 91 -16.63 -2.79 13.53
C SER A 91 -16.69 -3.01 15.03
N VAL A 92 -16.86 -1.91 15.77
CA VAL A 92 -16.81 -1.86 17.23
C VAL A 92 -18.07 -1.15 17.75
N GLY A 93 -18.67 -1.67 18.82
CA GLY A 93 -19.80 -1.00 19.50
C GLY A 93 -21.08 -0.86 18.67
N GLY A 94 -21.25 -1.65 17.60
CA GLY A 94 -22.41 -1.54 16.71
C GLY A 94 -22.20 -0.64 15.49
N SER A 95 -21.18 0.23 15.54
CA SER A 95 -20.75 1.05 14.40
C SER A 95 -19.81 0.26 13.49
N THR A 96 -19.85 0.54 12.19
CA THR A 96 -18.89 0.00 11.21
C THR A 96 -18.31 1.17 10.44
N THR A 97 -16.98 1.25 10.42
CA THR A 97 -16.25 2.24 9.65
C THR A 97 -15.28 1.54 8.71
N TYR A 98 -15.06 2.12 7.54
CA TYR A 98 -14.05 1.65 6.61
C TYR A 98 -13.36 2.81 5.90
N LEU A 99 -12.10 2.56 5.51
CA LEU A 99 -11.30 3.45 4.69
C LEU A 99 -10.64 2.61 3.60
N LEU A 100 -10.89 2.94 2.35
CA LEU A 100 -10.27 2.34 1.17
C LEU A 100 -9.44 3.42 0.48
N THR A 101 -8.13 3.18 0.32
CA THR A 101 -7.23 4.12 -0.33
C THR A 101 -6.60 3.49 -1.57
N PRO A 102 -7.26 3.53 -2.73
CA PRO A 102 -6.62 3.23 -4.00
C PRO A 102 -5.65 4.35 -4.37
N GLN A 103 -4.44 3.98 -4.79
CA GLN A 103 -3.43 4.94 -5.24
C GLN A 103 -2.57 4.38 -6.36
N MET A 104 -1.95 5.29 -7.11
CA MET A 104 -0.94 4.99 -8.11
C MET A 104 0.36 5.68 -7.72
N ASN A 105 1.42 4.89 -7.59
CA ASN A 105 2.76 5.39 -7.34
C ASN A 105 3.62 5.24 -8.59
N LEU A 106 4.53 6.19 -8.78
CA LEU A 106 5.63 6.11 -9.72
C LEU A 106 6.92 5.98 -8.91
N LEU A 107 7.72 4.98 -9.24
CA LEU A 107 9.01 4.72 -8.63
C LEU A 107 10.11 5.04 -9.64
N TYR A 108 11.12 5.80 -9.20
CA TYR A 108 12.32 6.10 -9.96
C TYR A 108 13.55 5.46 -9.32
N ALA A 109 14.16 4.47 -9.97
CA ALA A 109 15.38 3.84 -9.49
C ALA A 109 16.64 4.63 -9.87
N ASN A 110 17.64 4.64 -8.99
CA ASN A 110 18.90 5.34 -9.29
C ASN A 110 19.69 4.70 -10.44
N SER A 111 19.56 3.40 -10.63
CA SER A 111 20.21 2.64 -11.69
C SER A 111 19.20 1.84 -12.52
N VAL A 112 19.57 1.50 -13.75
CA VAL A 112 18.80 0.57 -14.58
C VAL A 112 18.81 -0.80 -13.89
N GLY A 113 17.63 -1.38 -13.66
CA GLY A 113 17.48 -2.60 -12.87
C GLY A 113 17.50 -2.39 -11.34
N GLY A 114 17.70 -1.16 -10.87
CA GLY A 114 17.72 -0.80 -9.44
C GLY A 114 16.38 -0.97 -8.72
N HIS A 115 15.30 -1.26 -9.45
CA HIS A 115 14.01 -1.59 -8.84
C HIS A 115 14.05 -2.89 -8.03
N ARG A 116 14.98 -3.82 -8.28
CA ARG A 116 15.09 -5.07 -7.49
C ARG A 116 16.05 -4.96 -6.30
N ARG A 117 16.92 -3.96 -6.32
CA ARG A 117 17.98 -3.78 -5.31
C ARG A 117 18.42 -2.32 -5.29
N GLY A 118 18.53 -1.76 -4.09
CA GLY A 118 19.07 -0.43 -3.86
C GLY A 118 17.98 0.63 -3.72
N MET A 119 18.42 1.88 -3.86
CA MET A 119 17.60 3.06 -3.58
C MET A 119 16.72 3.47 -4.76
N TYR A 120 15.52 3.96 -4.46
CA TYR A 120 14.59 4.55 -5.41
C TYR A 120 13.82 5.69 -4.76
N PHE A 121 13.34 6.62 -5.58
CA PHE A 121 12.39 7.65 -5.18
C PHE A 121 10.98 7.18 -5.51
N THR A 122 10.00 7.61 -4.73
CA THR A 122 8.59 7.34 -4.99
C THR A 122 7.79 8.62 -4.88
N GLY A 123 6.80 8.76 -5.76
CA GLY A 123 5.78 9.78 -5.69
C GLY A 123 4.46 9.19 -6.16
N GLY A 124 3.35 9.57 -5.52
CA GLY A 124 2.07 8.96 -5.80
C GLY A 124 0.89 9.87 -5.51
N ALA A 125 -0.23 9.52 -6.14
CA ALA A 125 -1.51 10.17 -5.93
C ALA A 125 -2.60 9.11 -5.81
N GLY A 126 -3.62 9.42 -5.02
CA GLY A 126 -4.73 8.50 -4.79
C GLY A 126 -5.94 9.19 -4.21
N LEU A 127 -6.93 8.37 -3.87
CA LEU A 127 -8.15 8.81 -3.22
C LEU A 127 -8.26 8.11 -1.88
N VAL A 128 -8.71 8.84 -0.87
CA VAL A 128 -9.15 8.28 0.41
C VAL A 128 -10.67 8.22 0.35
N LEU A 129 -11.22 7.02 0.28
CA LEU A 129 -12.65 6.76 0.24
C LEU A 129 -13.04 6.17 1.59
N GLY A 130 -14.00 6.76 2.29
CA GLY A 130 -14.34 6.29 3.63
C GLY A 130 -15.80 6.43 3.98
N ASP A 131 -16.21 5.61 4.93
CA ASP A 131 -17.49 5.69 5.64
C ASP A 131 -17.21 5.58 7.13
N ASN A 132 -17.67 6.59 7.89
CA ASN A 132 -17.46 6.69 9.33
C ASN A 132 -18.68 6.18 10.13
N GLY A 133 -19.54 5.37 9.51
CA GLY A 133 -20.75 4.77 10.09
C GLY A 133 -21.97 5.68 10.08
N THR A 134 -21.80 6.96 9.72
CA THR A 134 -22.87 7.97 9.63
C THR A 134 -22.84 8.72 8.31
N THR A 135 -21.65 8.98 7.78
CA THR A 135 -21.42 9.70 6.52
C THR A 135 -20.30 9.05 5.74
N SER A 136 -20.41 9.07 4.41
CA SER A 136 -19.35 8.69 3.48
C SER A 136 -18.73 9.91 2.84
N GLY A 137 -17.45 9.80 2.50
CA GLY A 137 -16.68 10.91 1.95
C GLY A 137 -15.50 10.46 1.11
N THR A 138 -14.95 11.43 0.39
CA THR A 138 -13.77 11.29 -0.45
C THR A 138 -12.80 12.41 -0.13
N ALA A 139 -11.51 12.10 -0.10
CA ALA A 139 -10.42 13.09 -0.10
C ALA A 139 -9.34 12.68 -1.11
N VAL A 140 -8.56 13.65 -1.57
CA VAL A 140 -7.39 13.42 -2.43
C VAL A 140 -6.17 13.18 -1.55
N LYS A 141 -5.32 12.24 -1.94
CA LYS A 141 -4.05 11.95 -1.28
C LYS A 141 -2.89 12.17 -2.24
N LEU A 142 -1.83 12.81 -1.75
CA LEU A 142 -0.53 12.90 -2.40
C LEU A 142 0.53 12.33 -1.46
N GLU A 143 1.51 11.61 -2.00
CA GLU A 143 2.64 11.11 -1.22
C GLU A 143 3.96 11.18 -1.98
N GLY A 144 5.06 11.27 -1.23
CA GLY A 144 6.41 11.28 -1.77
C GLY A 144 7.40 10.72 -0.76
N GLY A 145 8.46 10.08 -1.24
CA GLY A 145 9.44 9.46 -0.36
C GLY A 145 10.64 8.84 -1.05
N VAL A 146 11.47 8.21 -0.23
CA VAL A 146 12.65 7.46 -0.64
C VAL A 146 12.54 6.05 -0.07
N GLY A 147 12.91 5.08 -0.88
CA GLY A 147 12.90 3.68 -0.51
C GLY A 147 14.19 2.96 -0.84
N TRP A 148 14.40 1.84 -0.13
CA TRP A 148 15.50 0.92 -0.35
C TRP A 148 14.97 -0.51 -0.43
N ARG A 149 15.54 -1.29 -1.35
CA ARG A 149 15.28 -2.72 -1.47
C ARG A 149 16.53 -3.55 -1.16
N LYS A 150 16.37 -4.54 -0.29
CA LYS A 150 17.39 -5.52 0.07
C LYS A 150 16.91 -6.92 -0.35
N PRO A 151 17.51 -7.52 -1.39
CA PRO A 151 17.16 -8.88 -1.82
C PRO A 151 17.25 -9.90 -0.67
N TYR A 152 16.31 -10.85 -0.63
CA TYR A 152 16.23 -11.93 0.33
C TYR A 152 15.51 -13.13 -0.30
N GLU A 153 16.21 -14.25 -0.52
CA GLU A 153 15.63 -15.55 -0.96
C GLU A 153 14.54 -15.47 -2.06
N GLY A 154 14.86 -14.85 -3.20
CA GLY A 154 13.92 -14.68 -4.33
C GLY A 154 12.91 -13.53 -4.17
N ALA A 155 12.81 -12.97 -2.97
CA ALA A 155 12.07 -11.76 -2.63
C ALA A 155 13.02 -10.57 -2.40
N ALA A 156 12.47 -9.43 -2.00
CA ALA A 156 13.23 -8.31 -1.44
C ALA A 156 12.50 -7.69 -0.26
N TRP A 157 13.22 -7.40 0.82
CA TRP A 157 12.76 -6.48 1.84
C TRP A 157 12.73 -5.08 1.28
N ARG A 158 11.67 -4.34 1.57
CA ARG A 158 11.46 -2.95 1.19
C ARG A 158 11.36 -2.13 2.45
N TYR A 159 12.07 -1.00 2.46
CA TYR A 159 12.00 0.01 3.49
C TYR A 159 11.74 1.33 2.78
N GLU A 160 10.74 2.10 3.21
CA GLU A 160 10.50 3.44 2.70
C GLU A 160 10.25 4.41 3.84
N VAL A 161 10.66 5.66 3.60
CA VAL A 161 10.31 6.80 4.44
C VAL A 161 9.79 7.91 3.53
N GLY A 162 8.84 8.68 4.02
CA GLY A 162 8.23 9.71 3.22
C GLY A 162 7.22 10.55 3.97
N PHE A 163 6.55 11.40 3.20
CA PHE A 163 5.46 12.23 3.67
C PHE A 163 4.21 11.97 2.83
N GLN A 164 3.06 12.28 3.42
CA GLN A 164 1.77 12.28 2.74
C GLN A 164 1.00 13.53 3.13
N TRP A 165 0.18 14.00 2.19
CA TRP A 165 -0.82 15.02 2.40
C TRP A 165 -2.17 14.49 1.96
N VAL A 166 -3.20 14.72 2.77
CA VAL A 166 -4.58 14.36 2.45
C VAL A 166 -5.44 15.62 2.52
N SER A 167 -6.19 15.86 1.46
CA SER A 167 -7.07 17.02 1.35
C SER A 167 -8.16 17.02 2.41
N SER A 168 -8.79 18.17 2.61
CA SER A 168 -9.92 18.30 3.52
C SER A 168 -11.15 17.52 3.03
N SER A 169 -11.89 16.94 3.97
CA SER A 169 -13.21 16.35 3.73
C SER A 169 -14.01 16.28 5.03
N THR A 170 -15.07 17.06 5.12
CA THR A 170 -15.91 17.14 6.34
C THR A 170 -16.49 15.79 6.73
N ALA A 171 -16.88 14.98 5.76
CA ALA A 171 -17.46 13.66 6.00
C ALA A 171 -16.45 12.63 6.53
N LEU A 172 -15.17 12.80 6.21
CA LEU A 172 -14.09 11.89 6.63
C LEU A 172 -13.47 12.29 7.98
N GLY A 173 -13.68 13.52 8.45
CA GLY A 173 -13.16 13.98 9.74
C GLY A 173 -11.65 13.75 9.86
N LEU A 174 -11.22 13.04 10.91
CA LEU A 174 -9.80 12.75 11.19
C LEU A 174 -9.10 11.89 10.12
N ALA A 175 -9.85 11.23 9.23
CA ALA A 175 -9.29 10.49 8.11
C ALA A 175 -8.93 11.38 6.90
N ALA A 176 -9.11 12.70 7.02
CA ALA A 176 -8.80 13.72 6.03
C ALA A 176 -8.18 14.96 6.70
N ASP A 177 -7.77 15.93 5.88
CA ASP A 177 -7.16 17.20 6.34
C ASP A 177 -5.94 17.03 7.24
N TYR A 178 -4.92 16.35 6.73
CA TYR A 178 -3.70 16.11 7.48
C TYR A 178 -2.45 16.04 6.61
N ILE A 179 -1.31 16.25 7.27
CA ILE A 179 0.02 15.88 6.79
C ILE A 179 0.52 14.74 7.67
N ALA A 180 1.15 13.74 7.09
CA ALA A 180 1.84 12.73 7.87
C ALA A 180 3.26 12.50 7.37
N ILE A 181 4.15 12.13 8.29
CA ILE A 181 5.53 11.74 8.01
C ILE A 181 5.74 10.38 8.65
N GLY A 182 6.29 9.44 7.89
CA GLY A 182 6.39 8.08 8.37
C GLY A 182 7.25 7.20 7.50
N GLY A 183 7.21 5.91 7.83
CA GLY A 183 7.87 4.89 7.06
C GLY A 183 7.04 3.63 6.94
N ARG A 184 7.47 2.76 6.04
CA ARG A 184 6.87 1.46 5.81
C ARG A 184 7.94 0.41 5.57
N VAL A 185 7.66 -0.80 6.05
CA VAL A 185 8.48 -1.98 5.85
C VAL A 185 7.61 -3.04 5.22
N GLY A 186 8.13 -3.71 4.20
CA GLY A 186 7.37 -4.75 3.52
C GLY A 186 8.24 -5.73 2.76
N ILE A 187 7.56 -6.68 2.13
CA ILE A 187 8.18 -7.72 1.32
C ILE A 187 7.70 -7.60 -0.13
N SER A 188 8.63 -7.77 -1.07
CA SER A 188 8.41 -7.76 -2.52
C SER A 188 8.69 -9.14 -3.10
N LEU A 189 7.68 -9.75 -3.70
CA LEU A 189 7.76 -10.99 -4.46
C LEU A 189 7.82 -10.65 -5.95
N TRP A 190 8.79 -11.22 -6.68
CA TRP A 190 9.01 -10.92 -8.09
C TRP A 190 8.51 -12.07 -8.97
N HIS A 191 7.72 -11.77 -10.01
CA HIS A 191 7.16 -12.73 -10.97
C HIS A 191 7.23 -12.22 -12.41
#